data_AF-A0A3M2KTM8-F1
#
_entry.id   AF-A0A3M2KTM8-F1
#
_cell.length_a   1.000
_cell.length_b   1.000
_cell.length_c   1.000
_cell.angle_alpha   90.00
_cell.angle_beta   90.00
_cell.angle_gamma   90.00
#
_symmetry.space_group_name_H-M   'P 1'
#
loop_
_entity.id
_entity.type
_entity.pdbx_description
1 polymer ?
#
loop_
_entity_poly.entity_id
_entity_poly.type
_entity_poly.pdbx_seq_one_letter_code
_entity_poly.pdbx_strand_id
1 'polypeptide(L)' 'MDLTSLTVPDLLRLWAGTMNELQNRDLIRTSSNVVGDLAEAIVYAHYGGERGSFSQKGWHVCTPAGERIQVISISCG' A
#
# COMPACT_ATOMS: atom_id res chain seq x y z
N MET A 1 -5.10 -4.62 -20.68
CA MET A 1 -4.96 -3.25 -21.23
C MET A 1 -3.57 -3.16 -21.82
N ASP A 2 -3.44 -2.80 -23.09
CA ASP A 2 -2.14 -2.50 -23.67
C ASP A 2 -1.75 -1.06 -23.29
N LEU A 3 -0.66 -0.91 -22.53
CA LEU A 3 -0.18 0.40 -22.09
C LEU A 3 0.55 1.15 -23.21
N THR A 4 1.08 0.44 -24.21
CA THR A 4 1.89 1.03 -25.28
C THR A 4 1.06 1.83 -26.28
N SER A 5 -0.25 1.56 -26.34
CA SER A 5 -1.20 2.28 -27.18
C SER A 5 -1.82 3.51 -26.52
N LEU A 6 -1.50 3.81 -25.25
CA LEU A 6 -2.10 4.91 -24.50
C LEU A 6 -1.34 6.22 -24.70
N THR A 7 -2.07 7.32 -24.78
CA THR A 7 -1.45 8.65 -24.74
C THR A 7 -0.94 8.96 -23.33
N VAL A 8 -0.01 9.90 -23.20
CA VAL A 8 0.48 10.35 -21.88
C VAL A 8 -0.68 10.81 -20.96
N PRO A 9 -1.67 11.61 -21.44
CA PRO A 9 -2.86 11.92 -20.64
C PRO A 9 -3.65 10.69 -20.17
N ASP A 10 -3.78 9.67 -21.01
CA ASP A 10 -4.50 8.44 -20.65
C ASP A 10 -3.75 7.65 -19.59
N LEU A 11 -2.41 7.56 -19.68
CA LEU A 11 -1.57 6.95 -18.66
C LEU A 11 -1.68 7.66 -17.32
N LEU A 12 -1.66 9.00 -17.31
CA LEU A 12 -1.79 9.79 -16.08
C LEU A 12 -3.19 9.62 -15.44
N ARG A 13 -4.25 9.57 -16.25
CA ARG A 13 -5.62 9.32 -15.77
C ARG A 13 -5.77 7.90 -15.21
N LEU A 14 -5.22 6.91 -15.90
CA LEU A 14 -5.23 5.52 -15.45
C LEU A 14 -4.49 5.38 -14.13
N TRP A 15 -3.32 6.01 -14.01
CA TRP A 15 -2.55 6.02 -12.78
C TRP A 15 -3.34 6.68 -11.65
N ALA A 16 -3.86 7.90 -11.84
CA ALA A 16 -4.63 8.60 -10.82
C ALA A 16 -5.90 7.82 -10.39
N GLY A 17 -6.62 7.23 -11.34
CA GLY A 17 -7.79 6.40 -11.05
C GLY A 17 -7.44 5.13 -10.28
N THR A 18 -6.33 4.47 -10.64
CA THR A 18 -5.83 3.30 -9.90
C THR A 18 -5.47 3.66 -8.47
N MET A 19 -4.77 4.78 -8.26
CA MET A 19 -4.40 5.26 -6.93
C MET A 19 -5.63 5.55 -6.06
N ASN A 20 -6.63 6.23 -6.63
CA ASN A 20 -7.90 6.49 -5.93
C ASN A 20 -8.61 5.19 -5.55
N GLU A 21 -8.66 4.21 -6.44
CA GLU A 21 -9.32 2.93 -6.14
C GLU A 21 -8.60 2.16 -5.02
N LEU A 22 -7.27 2.14 -5.03
CA LEU A 22 -6.50 1.51 -3.96
C LEU A 22 -6.69 2.20 -2.61
N GLN A 23 -6.81 3.53 -2.59
CA GLN A 23 -7.13 4.29 -1.37
C GLN A 23 -8.56 4.01 -0.88
N ASN A 24 -9.54 3.98 -1.79
CA ASN A 24 -10.94 3.69 -1.46
C ASN A 24 -11.12 2.29 -0.85
N ARG A 25 -10.23 1.35 -1.19
CA ARG A 25 -10.19 -0.01 -0.62
C ARG A 25 -9.34 -0.11 0.66
N ASP A 26 -8.81 0.99 1.17
CA ASP A 26 -7.89 1.06 2.31
C ASP A 26 -6.60 0.22 2.12
N LEU A 27 -6.23 -0.05 0.86
CA LEU A 27 -5.04 -0.82 0.51
C LEU A 27 -3.77 0.05 0.51
N ILE A 28 -3.91 1.33 0.18
CA ILE A 28 -2.82 2.29 0.26
C ILE A 28 -3.25 3.53 1.03
N ARG A 29 -2.31 4.13 1.75
CA ARG A 29 -2.58 5.32 2.56
C ARG A 29 -1.90 6.56 1.98
N THR A 30 -0.82 6.37 1.22
CA THR A 30 -0.08 7.41 0.51
C THR A 30 0.18 7.01 -0.94
N SER A 31 0.38 8.01 -1.80
CA SER A 31 0.76 7.79 -3.19
C SER A 31 2.26 7.67 -3.43
N SER A 32 3.08 7.90 -2.39
CA SER A 32 4.56 7.91 -2.49
C SER A 32 5.19 6.53 -2.32
N ASN A 33 4.57 5.60 -1.58
CA ASN A 33 5.06 4.23 -1.41
C ASN A 33 3.93 3.20 -1.52
N VAL A 34 3.38 3.08 -2.73
CA VAL A 34 2.24 2.18 -3.04
C VAL A 34 2.55 0.72 -2.69
N VAL A 35 3.78 0.27 -2.97
CA VAL A 35 4.19 -1.12 -2.74
C VAL A 35 4.33 -1.42 -1.25
N GLY A 36 4.93 -0.50 -0.48
CA GLY A 36 5.03 -0.62 0.97
C GLY A 36 3.65 -0.63 1.63
N ASP A 37 2.78 0.31 1.24
CA ASP A 37 1.45 0.39 1.81
C ASP A 37 0.60 -0.86 1.50
N LEU A 38 0.72 -1.41 0.28
CA LEU A 38 0.04 -2.65 -0.10
C LEU A 38 0.56 -3.86 0.69
N ALA A 39 1.89 -3.95 0.88
CA ALA A 39 2.48 -5.01 1.69
C ALA A 39 1.97 -4.95 3.14
N GLU A 40 1.88 -3.75 3.73
CA GLU A 40 1.27 -3.57 5.05
C GLU A 40 -0.19 -3.98 5.09
N ALA A 41 -0.99 -3.63 4.06
CA ALA A 41 -2.39 -4.00 3.99
C ALA A 41 -2.57 -5.52 3.92
N ILE A 42 -1.73 -6.23 3.17
CA ILE A 42 -1.73 -7.70 3.10
C ILE A 42 -1.39 -8.32 4.46
N VAL A 43 -0.33 -7.84 5.12
CA VAL A 43 0.06 -8.32 6.45
C VAL A 43 -1.04 -8.05 7.46
N TYR A 44 -1.65 -6.87 7.42
CA TYR A 44 -2.79 -6.53 8.28
C TYR A 44 -3.99 -7.44 8.03
N ALA A 45 -4.37 -7.68 6.77
CA ALA A 45 -5.48 -8.56 6.42
C ALA A 45 -5.25 -10.02 6.89
N HIS A 46 -3.99 -10.45 6.95
CA HIS A 46 -3.64 -11.80 7.39
C HIS A 46 -3.57 -11.95 8.92
N TYR A 47 -2.91 -11.01 9.62
CA TYR A 47 -2.67 -11.10 11.06
C TYR A 47 -3.71 -10.37 11.92
N GLY A 48 -4.48 -9.44 11.34
CA GLY A 48 -5.43 -8.60 12.05
C GLY A 48 -4.76 -7.61 13.01
N GLY A 49 -5.54 -7.11 13.97
CA GLY A 49 -5.08 -6.21 15.04
C GLY A 49 -5.13 -4.74 14.65
N GLU A 50 -4.00 -4.04 14.74
CA GLU A 50 -3.92 -2.59 14.49
C GLU A 50 -2.78 -2.25 13.52
N ARG A 51 -3.05 -1.36 12.56
CA ARG A 51 -2.01 -0.75 11.73
C ARG A 51 -1.45 0.48 12.44
N GLY A 52 -0.13 0.56 12.55
CA GLY A 52 0.58 1.71 13.09
C GLY A 52 0.26 3.01 12.34
N SER A 53 0.42 4.14 13.02
CA SER A 53 0.33 5.47 12.38
C SER A 53 1.60 5.77 11.57
N PHE A 54 1.53 6.70 10.62
CA PHE A 54 2.65 7.11 9.76
C PHE A 54 3.93 7.55 10.49
N SER A 55 3.83 7.90 11.78
CA SER A 55 4.95 8.36 12.60
C SER A 55 5.31 7.37 13.72
N GLN A 56 4.70 6.18 13.72
CA GLN A 56 4.97 5.13 14.69
C GLN A 56 6.31 4.46 14.34
N LYS A 57 7.36 4.77 15.10
CA LYS A 57 8.68 4.16 14.89
C LYS A 57 8.69 2.70 15.33
N GLY A 58 9.19 1.82 14.45
CA GLY A 58 9.62 0.46 14.79
C GLY A 58 8.63 -0.67 14.53
N TRP A 59 7.41 -0.38 14.03
CA TRP A 59 6.45 -1.42 13.60
C TRP A 59 5.33 -0.84 12.73
N HIS A 60 4.78 -1.67 11.85
CA HIS A 60 3.68 -1.30 10.94
C HIS A 60 2.36 -2.00 11.29
N VAL A 61 2.40 -3.22 11.82
CA VAL A 61 1.22 -3.97 12.28
C VAL A 61 1.45 -4.51 13.69
N CYS A 62 0.47 -4.39 14.57
CA CYS A 62 0.43 -5.03 15.88
C CYS A 62 -0.67 -6.09 15.88
N THR A 63 -0.30 -7.36 16.10
CA THR A 63 -1.26 -8.48 16.10
C THR A 63 -2.14 -8.45 17.35
N PRO A 64 -3.29 -9.13 17.37
CA PRO A 64 -4.12 -9.24 18.58
C PRO A 64 -3.39 -9.88 19.77
N ALA A 65 -2.34 -10.67 19.52
CA ALA A 65 -1.48 -11.27 20.55
C ALA A 65 -0.40 -10.30 21.08
N GLY A 66 -0.32 -9.08 20.54
CA GLY A 66 0.62 -8.03 20.96
C GLY A 66 1.97 -8.06 20.23
N GLU A 67 2.12 -8.88 19.19
CA GLU A 67 3.36 -8.95 18.40
C GLU A 67 3.46 -7.76 17.44
N ARG A 68 4.66 -7.20 17.30
CA ARG A 68 4.91 -6.05 16.43
C ARG A 68 5.64 -6.50 15.16
N ILE A 69 5.01 -6.28 14.01
CA ILE A 69 5.53 -6.66 12.69
C ILE A 69 6.00 -5.41 11.96
N GLN A 70 7.26 -5.41 11.56
CA GLN A 70 7.81 -4.42 10.64
C GLN A 70 7.78 -4.98 9.21
N VAL A 71 6.92 -4.44 8.38
CA VAL A 71 6.83 -4.79 6.95
C VAL A 71 7.88 -4.02 6.16
N ILE A 72 8.65 -4.72 5.32
CA ILE A 72 9.56 -4.12 4.35
C ILE A 72 9.15 -4.55 2.94
N SER A 73 9.09 -3.60 2.00
CA SER A 73 8.89 -3.90 0.58
C SER A 73 10.22 -3.78 -0.16
N ILE A 74 10.58 -4.83 -0.89
CA ILE A 74 11.71 -4.83 -1.82
C ILE A 74 11.15 -4.67 -3.23
N SER A 75 11.34 -3.49 -3.81
CA SER A 75 11.12 -3.28 -5.25
C SER A 75 12.40 -3.69 -5.98
N CYS A 76 12.39 -4.82 -6.68
CA CYS A 76 13.41 -5.11 -7.68
C CYS A 76 13.22 -4.12 -8.84
N GLY A 77 14.25 -3.29 -9.08
CA GLY A 77 14.37 -2.46 -10.27
C GLY A 77 14.96 -3.22 -11.44
#